data_AF-A0A953M721-F1
#
_entry.id   AF-A0A953M721-F1
#
_cell.length_a   1.000
_cell.length_b   1.000
_cell.length_c   1.000
_cell.angle_alpha   90.00
_cell.angle_beta   90.00
_cell.angle_gamma   90.00
#
_symmetry.space_group_name_H-M   'P 1'
#
loop_
_entity.id
_entity.type
_entity.pdbx_description
1 polymer ?
#
loop_
_entity_poly.entity_id
_entity_poly.type
_entity_poly.pdbx_seq_one_letter_code
_entity_poly.pdbx_strand_id
1 'polypeptide(L)'
;RYTLDKIFDEPEAWETQNLLTVGAIVARAAEWREESRGCHARGDHAEPKDAFALHDLWRRGRETPGTVGRDELFTSSRASCGSG
;
A
#
# COMPACT_ATOMS: atom_id res chain seq x y z
N ARG A 1 15.25 10.30 -23.59
CA ARG A 1 16.58 9.91 -23.09
C ARG A 1 16.39 9.46 -21.65
N TYR A 2 16.33 8.15 -21.42
CA TYR A 2 16.21 7.59 -20.07
C TYR A 2 17.59 7.62 -19.41
N THR A 3 17.67 8.09 -18.17
CA THR A 3 18.92 8.30 -17.41
C THR A 3 19.43 7.04 -16.70
N LEU A 4 18.78 5.89 -16.93
CA LEU A 4 19.20 4.57 -16.48
C LEU A 4 19.36 3.70 -17.72
N ASP A 5 20.58 3.25 -18.00
CA ASP A 5 20.91 2.39 -19.15
C ASP A 5 20.38 0.94 -19.02
N LYS A 6 19.47 0.71 -18.06
CA LYS A 6 18.90 -0.59 -17.72
C LYS A 6 17.54 -0.70 -18.38
N ILE A 7 17.54 -1.31 -19.55
CA ILE A 7 16.32 -1.73 -20.25
C ILE A 7 15.85 -3.03 -19.57
N PHE A 8 14.64 -3.03 -19.01
CA PHE A 8 14.05 -4.16 -18.28
C PHE A 8 13.15 -4.97 -19.22
N ASP A 9 13.73 -5.58 -20.26
CA ASP A 9 12.96 -6.26 -21.31
C ASP A 9 12.81 -7.77 -21.06
N GLU A 10 13.46 -8.30 -20.03
CA GLU A 10 13.35 -9.70 -19.60
C GLU A 10 12.25 -9.85 -18.53
N PRO A 11 11.54 -11.00 -18.47
CA PRO A 11 10.50 -11.23 -17.47
C PRO A 11 10.93 -10.95 -16.02
N GLU A 12 12.14 -11.37 -15.64
CA GLU A 12 12.73 -11.18 -14.31
C GLU A 12 12.90 -9.70 -13.95
N ALA A 13 13.12 -8.88 -14.98
CA ALA A 13 13.32 -7.45 -14.88
C ALA A 13 12.00 -6.75 -14.49
N TRP A 14 10.88 -7.17 -15.10
CA TRP A 14 9.53 -6.73 -14.73
C TRP A 14 9.11 -7.21 -13.36
N GLU A 15 9.40 -8.47 -13.02
CA GLU A 15 9.14 -9.03 -11.69
C GLU A 15 9.88 -8.25 -10.60
N THR A 16 11.15 -7.92 -10.84
CA THR A 16 11.95 -7.09 -9.94
C THR A 16 11.31 -5.71 -9.77
N GLN A 17 10.86 -5.07 -10.84
CA GLN A 17 10.17 -3.78 -10.75
C GLN A 17 8.86 -3.88 -9.94
N ASN A 18 8.10 -4.96 -10.10
CA ASN A 18 6.88 -5.21 -9.33
C ASN A 18 7.19 -5.41 -7.85
N LEU A 19 8.20 -6.23 -7.52
CA LEU A 19 8.62 -6.47 -6.14
C LEU A 19 9.09 -5.19 -5.46
N LEU A 20 9.90 -4.37 -6.13
CA LEU A 20 10.33 -3.07 -5.60
C LEU A 20 9.14 -2.12 -5.40
N THR A 21 8.19 -2.11 -6.34
CA THR A 21 6.98 -1.28 -6.22
C THR A 21 6.12 -1.70 -5.05
N VAL A 22 5.85 -3.00 -4.90
CA VAL A 22 5.04 -3.55 -3.80
C VAL A 22 5.77 -3.37 -2.47
N GLY A 23 7.06 -3.67 -2.40
CA GLY A 23 7.87 -3.50 -1.19
C GLY A 23 7.87 -2.06 -0.68
N ALA A 24 8.03 -1.08 -1.59
CA ALA A 24 7.96 0.33 -1.23
C ALA A 24 6.57 0.74 -0.69
N ILE A 25 5.49 0.19 -1.25
CA ILE A 25 4.12 0.45 -0.77
C ILE A 25 3.90 -0.18 0.61
N VAL A 26 4.34 -1.42 0.82
CA VAL A 26 4.22 -2.12 2.11
C VAL A 26 5.00 -1.37 3.20
N ALA A 27 6.21 -0.89 2.90
CA ALA A 27 7.01 -0.12 3.84
C ALA A 27 6.29 1.18 4.27
N ARG A 28 5.72 1.92 3.32
CA ARG A 28 4.95 3.15 3.62
C ARG A 28 3.68 2.87 4.41
N ALA A 29 2.99 1.77 4.12
CA ALA A 29 1.82 1.34 4.87
C ALA A 29 2.16 1.06 6.34
N ALA A 30 3.25 0.32 6.58
CA ALA A 30 3.73 0.02 7.92
C ALA A 30 4.20 1.27 8.69
N GLU A 31 4.85 2.22 8.01
CA GLU A 31 5.29 3.49 8.58
C GLU A 31 4.11 4.36 9.03
N TRP A 32 3.11 4.54 8.16
CA TRP A 32 1.91 5.33 8.45
C TRP A 32 1.05 4.72 9.57
N ARG A 33 1.05 3.38 9.69
CA ARG A 33 0.25 2.66 10.67
C ARG A 33 0.96 2.57 12.03
N GLU A 34 0.74 3.59 12.84
CA GLU A 34 1.26 3.70 14.21
C GLU A 34 0.48 2.86 15.24
N GLU A 35 0.32 1.57 14.98
CA GLU A 35 -0.21 0.58 15.93
C GLU A 35 0.47 -0.78 15.69
N SER A 36 0.18 -1.75 16.55
CA SER A 36 0.48 -3.16 16.30
C SER A 36 -0.81 -3.96 16.27
N ARG A 37 -0.99 -4.79 15.24
CA ARG A 37 -2.17 -5.63 15.04
C ARG A 37 -1.85 -6.81 14.11
N GLY A 38 -2.08 -8.02 14.61
CA GLY A 38 -1.84 -9.24 13.82
C GLY A 38 -0.37 -9.38 13.44
N CYS A 39 -0.08 -9.48 12.14
CA CYS A 39 1.29 -9.62 11.62
C CYS A 39 2.08 -8.30 11.57
N HIS A 40 1.44 -7.14 11.71
CA HIS A 40 2.11 -5.85 11.79
C HIS A 40 2.43 -5.54 13.25
N ALA A 41 3.71 -5.47 13.62
CA ALA A 41 4.17 -5.25 14.98
C ALA A 41 5.25 -4.17 15.04
N ARG A 42 5.12 -3.28 16.02
CA ARG A 42 5.95 -2.10 16.24
C ARG A 42 6.25 -1.92 17.72
N GLY A 43 7.55 -1.88 18.08
CA GLY A 43 7.96 -1.70 19.48
C GLY A 43 7.63 -0.31 20.04
N ASP A 44 7.58 0.70 19.18
CA ASP A 44 7.21 2.09 19.52
C ASP A 44 5.68 2.31 19.58
N HIS A 45 4.89 1.40 19.01
CA HIS A 45 3.43 1.41 19.04
C HIS A 45 2.89 -0.02 19.25
N ALA A 46 3.16 -0.60 20.41
CA ALA A 46 2.90 -2.02 20.69
C ALA A 46 1.43 -2.42 20.78
N GLU A 47 0.53 -1.45 21.00
CA GLU A 47 -0.89 -1.71 21.20
C GLU A 47 -1.72 -1.38 19.95
N PRO A 48 -2.83 -2.10 19.71
CA PRO A 48 -3.81 -1.73 18.70
C PRO A 48 -4.51 -0.41 19.07
N LYS A 49 -4.85 0.41 18.07
CA LYS A 49 -5.59 1.67 18.23
C LYS A 49 -6.85 1.66 17.37
N ASP A 50 -7.97 2.09 17.94
CA ASP A 50 -9.26 2.13 17.23
C ASP A 50 -9.26 3.07 16.02
N ALA A 51 -8.45 4.13 16.05
CA ALA A 51 -8.26 5.03 14.90
C ALA A 51 -7.73 4.31 13.64
N PHE A 52 -7.06 3.16 13.82
CA PHE A 52 -6.58 2.32 12.72
C PHE A 52 -7.47 1.09 12.49
N ALA A 53 -8.67 0.99 13.07
CA ALA A 53 -9.63 -0.09 12.82
C ALA A 53 -10.32 0.02 11.44
N LEU A 54 -9.51 0.20 10.39
CA LEU A 54 -9.85 0.45 9.01
C LEU A 54 -8.85 -0.22 8.07
N HIS A 55 -9.16 -0.21 6.78
CA HIS A 55 -8.28 -0.60 5.70
C HIS A 55 -7.62 0.62 5.07
N ASP A 56 -6.30 0.62 5.01
CA ASP A 56 -5.49 1.60 4.30
C ASP A 56 -5.28 1.17 2.83
N LEU A 57 -5.69 2.03 1.92
CA LEU A 57 -5.68 1.80 0.48
C LEU A 57 -4.57 2.62 -0.18
N TRP A 58 -3.44 1.97 -0.40
CA TRP A 58 -2.28 2.59 -1.03
C TRP A 58 -2.33 2.52 -2.56
N ARG A 59 -1.88 3.59 -3.20
CA ARG A 59 -1.68 3.66 -4.65
C ARG A 59 -0.31 4.25 -4.94
N ARG A 60 0.38 3.70 -5.94
CA ARG A 60 1.69 4.21 -6.38
C ARG A 60 1.61 5.71 -6.69
N GLY A 61 2.56 6.48 -6.16
CA GLY A 61 2.65 7.93 -6.36
C GLY A 61 1.85 8.77 -5.35
N ARG A 62 1.10 8.16 -4.43
CA ARG A 62 0.49 8.88 -3.31
C ARG A 62 1.40 8.88 -2.07
N GLU A 63 1.34 9.97 -1.32
CA GLU A 63 2.04 10.13 -0.05
C GLU A 63 1.20 9.61 1.13
N THR A 64 -0.12 9.68 1.02
CA THR A 64 -1.07 9.22 2.05
C THR A 64 -2.04 8.18 1.49
N PRO A 65 -2.52 7.23 2.33
CA PRO A 65 -3.48 6.24 1.90
C PRO A 65 -4.90 6.83 1.82
N GLY A 66 -5.73 6.23 0.98
CA GLY A 66 -7.18 6.31 1.20
C GLY A 66 -7.56 5.40 2.38
N THR A 67 -8.65 5.68 3.06
CA THR A 67 -9.12 4.84 4.17
C THR A 67 -10.54 4.37 3.91
N VAL A 68 -10.81 3.10 4.22
CA VAL A 68 -12.16 2.52 4.16
C VAL A 68 -12.42 1.78 5.47
N GLY A 69 -13.58 2.01 6.08
CA GLY A 69 -13.96 1.30 7.31
C GLY A 69 -13.93 -0.21 7.11
N ARG A 70 -13.66 -0.98 8.17
CA ARG A 70 -13.62 -2.45 8.12
C ARG A 70 -14.85 -3.08 7.44
N ASP A 71 -16.01 -2.48 7.63
CA ASP A 71 -17.29 -3.00 7.14
C ASP A 71 -17.67 -2.45 5.75
N GLU A 72 -16.88 -1.55 5.18
CA GLU A 72 -17.23 -0.79 3.97
C GLU A 72 -16.48 -1.26 2.70
N LEU A 73 -15.51 -2.16 2.84
CA LEU A 73 -14.64 -2.61 1.73
C LEU A 73 -15.40 -3.15 0.52
N PHE A 74 -16.48 -3.89 0.74
CA PHE A 74 -17.21 -4.57 -0.32
C PHE A 74 -18.29 -3.68 -0.98
N THR A 75 -18.59 -2.53 -0.38
CA THR A 75 -19.63 -1.61 -0.87
C THR A 75 -19.05 -0.58 -1.86
N SER A 76 -17.76 -0.26 -1.72
CA SER A 76 -17.07 0.79 -2.49
C SER A 76 -16.63 0.36 -3.91
N SER A 77 -16.45 -0.94 -4.18
CA SER A 77 -15.89 -1.41 -5.46
C SER A 77 -16.81 -1.20 -6.68
N ARG A 78 -18.11 -1.00 -6.47
CA ARG A 78 -19.07 -0.68 -7.56
C ARG A 78 -19.12 0.80 -7.95
N ALA A 79 -18.58 1.70 -7.14
CA ALA A 79 -18.74 3.15 -7.37
C ALA A 79 -17.60 3.77 -8.19
N SER A 80 -16.45 3.10 -8.34
CA SER A 80 -15.26 3.69 -8.97
C SER A 80 -14.94 3.20 -10.39
N CYS A 81 -15.71 2.24 -10.92
CA CYS A 81 -15.61 1.80 -12.31
C CYS A 81 -16.65 2.53 -13.15
N GLY A 82 -16.41 3.80 -13.47
CA GLY A 82 -17.35 4.60 -14.26
C GLY A 82 -17.07 6.10 -14.26
N SER A 83 -15.86 6.53 -14.67
CA SER A 83 -15.61 7.87 -15.23
C SER A 83 -14.16 7.96 -15.72
N GLY A 84 -13.98 7.94 -17.04
CA GLY A 84 -12.69 8.05 -17.73
C GLY A 84 -12.72 7.38 -19.08
#